data_AF-A0A3B0TYU5-F1
#
_entry.id   AF-A0A3B0TYU5-F1
#
_cell.length_a   1.000
_cell.length_b   1.000
_cell.length_c   1.000
_cell.angle_alpha   90.00
_cell.angle_beta   90.00
_cell.angle_gamma   90.00
#
_symmetry.space_group_name_H-M   'P 1'
#
loop_
_entity.id
_entity.type
_entity.pdbx_description
1 polymer ?
#
loop_
_entity_poly.entity_id
_entity_poly.type
_entity_poly.pdbx_seq_one_letter_code
_entity_poly.pdbx_strand_id
1 'polypeptide(L)'
;MTHTDTITKIIVPIVAASISGILVWYVTPNWELSAREHGWVPIAEWKQAATKNGWILKEDCPANPVKLHIIGPGDKSSIKFEKGYGADSQRRLLKTDLIVETSKSVESSEIGFILNSKNSKGYRVVFPTKLLGDNGNTLRTITFNLPFAPEDGEELQIWSIYVDDKETISSTYSSYEQISKSKYVLSISEPISVKLVAE
;
A
#
# COMPACT_ATOMS: atom_id res chain seq x y z
N MET A 1 5.37 -53.86 55.66
CA MET A 1 4.69 -52.90 54.75
C MET A 1 4.55 -53.62 53.42
N THR A 2 3.33 -53.96 53.00
CA THR A 2 3.09 -54.73 51.77
C THR A 2 3.29 -53.85 50.54
N HIS A 3 3.68 -54.44 49.42
CA HIS A 3 3.95 -53.75 48.15
C HIS A 3 2.80 -52.81 47.71
N THR A 4 1.57 -53.17 48.08
CA THR A 4 0.34 -52.42 47.84
C THR A 4 0.29 -51.09 48.59
N ASP A 5 0.86 -51.01 49.80
CA ASP A 5 0.84 -49.83 50.67
C ASP A 5 1.81 -48.74 50.19
N THR A 6 2.95 -49.17 49.61
CA THR A 6 3.92 -48.27 48.96
C THR A 6 3.35 -47.62 47.69
N ILE A 7 2.58 -48.39 46.91
CA ILE A 7 1.99 -47.89 45.66
C ILE A 7 0.94 -46.81 45.94
N THR A 8 0.01 -47.05 46.85
CA THR A 8 -1.09 -46.11 47.13
C THR A 8 -0.65 -44.87 47.91
N LYS A 9 0.31 -44.99 48.85
CA LYS A 9 0.71 -43.86 49.69
C LYS A 9 1.81 -42.98 49.10
N ILE A 10 2.62 -43.52 48.19
CA ILE A 10 3.79 -42.80 47.67
C ILE A 10 3.65 -42.55 46.16
N ILE A 11 3.40 -43.61 45.37
CA ILE A 11 3.43 -43.50 43.90
C ILE A 11 2.22 -42.72 43.37
N VAL A 12 1.01 -43.06 43.82
CA VAL A 12 -0.23 -42.38 43.40
C VAL A 12 -0.19 -40.86 43.64
N PRO A 13 0.18 -40.34 44.83
CA PRO A 13 0.23 -38.90 45.04
C PRO A 13 1.31 -38.19 44.21
N ILE A 14 2.46 -38.81 43.96
CA ILE A 14 3.52 -38.24 43.10
C ILE A 14 3.03 -38.12 41.65
N VAL A 15 2.41 -39.18 41.13
CA VAL A 15 1.86 -39.18 39.76
C VAL A 15 0.73 -38.16 39.63
N ALA A 16 -0.15 -38.07 40.63
CA ALA A 16 -1.23 -37.08 40.64
C ALA A 16 -0.68 -35.63 40.65
N ALA A 17 0.31 -35.33 41.49
CA ALA A 17 0.96 -34.01 41.52
C ALA A 17 1.67 -33.68 40.20
N SER A 18 2.31 -34.66 39.58
CA SER A 18 2.99 -34.50 38.28
C SER A 18 1.99 -34.17 37.17
N ILE A 19 0.88 -34.91 37.11
CA ILE A 19 -0.18 -34.69 36.13
C ILE A 19 -0.84 -33.31 36.35
N SER A 20 -1.09 -32.91 37.60
CA SER A 20 -1.59 -31.57 37.92
C SER A 20 -0.61 -30.47 37.49
N GLY A 21 0.70 -30.63 37.72
CA GLY A 21 1.71 -29.67 37.28
C GLY A 21 1.79 -29.53 35.75
N ILE A 22 1.73 -30.66 35.03
CA ILE A 22 1.73 -30.69 33.55
C ILE A 22 0.45 -30.05 33.00
N LEU A 23 -0.71 -30.32 33.61
CA LEU A 23 -1.98 -29.69 33.23
C LEU A 23 -1.95 -28.18 33.45
N VAL A 24 -1.38 -27.67 34.55
CA VAL A 24 -1.25 -26.22 34.75
C VAL A 24 -0.40 -25.58 33.65
N TRP A 25 0.69 -26.22 33.23
CA TRP A 25 1.55 -25.70 32.15
C TRP A 25 0.88 -25.73 30.76
N TYR A 26 0.06 -26.74 30.48
CA TYR A 26 -0.66 -26.86 29.20
C TYR A 26 -1.97 -26.06 29.17
N VAL A 27 -2.61 -25.83 30.32
CA VAL A 27 -3.95 -25.23 30.44
C VAL A 27 -3.88 -23.79 30.92
N THR A 28 -2.74 -23.25 31.34
CA THR A 28 -2.58 -21.79 31.40
C THR A 28 -2.79 -21.27 29.98
N PRO A 29 -3.92 -20.58 29.69
CA PRO A 29 -4.06 -19.93 28.41
C PRO A 29 -2.86 -19.01 28.28
N ASN A 30 -2.22 -19.01 27.11
CA ASN A 30 -1.14 -18.09 26.83
C ASN A 30 -1.74 -16.68 26.91
N TRP A 31 -1.75 -16.12 28.11
CA TRP A 31 -2.53 -14.95 28.48
C TRP A 31 -2.07 -13.77 27.64
N GLU A 32 -0.80 -13.76 27.24
CA GLU A 32 -0.25 -12.81 26.30
C GLU A 32 -0.91 -12.94 24.93
N LEU A 33 -1.12 -14.16 24.43
CA LEU A 33 -1.75 -14.40 23.14
C LEU A 33 -3.23 -13.97 23.17
N SER A 34 -3.97 -14.34 24.21
CA SER A 34 -5.37 -13.93 24.37
C SER A 34 -5.51 -12.43 24.63
N ALA A 35 -4.63 -11.80 25.40
CA ALA A 35 -4.60 -10.35 25.61
C ALA A 35 -4.26 -9.59 24.32
N ARG A 36 -3.41 -10.17 23.45
CA ARG A 36 -3.11 -9.65 22.11
C ARG A 36 -4.31 -9.75 21.18
N GLU A 37 -5.05 -10.85 21.20
CA GLU A 37 -6.26 -11.04 20.37
C GLU A 37 -7.42 -10.11 20.80
N HIS A 38 -7.54 -9.82 22.09
CA HIS A 38 -8.61 -8.97 22.64
C HIS A 38 -8.23 -7.48 22.74
N GLY A 39 -7.03 -7.10 22.30
CA GLY A 39 -6.58 -5.70 22.26
C GLY A 39 -6.33 -5.07 23.64
N TRP A 40 -6.06 -5.88 24.67
CA TRP A 40 -5.85 -5.40 26.04
C TRP A 40 -4.44 -4.84 26.30
N VAL A 41 -3.54 -4.99 25.33
CA VAL A 41 -2.19 -4.41 25.38
C VAL A 41 -2.17 -3.10 24.59
N PRO A 42 -1.75 -1.97 25.19
CA PRO A 42 -1.61 -0.71 24.49
C PRO A 42 -0.65 -0.83 23.30
N ILE A 43 -1.08 -0.36 22.12
CA ILE A 43 -0.34 -0.47 20.85
C ILE A 43 1.09 0.10 20.96
N ALA A 44 1.31 1.10 21.81
CA ALA A 44 2.62 1.72 22.05
C ALA A 44 3.64 0.77 22.71
N GLU A 45 3.20 -0.05 23.67
CA GLU A 45 4.07 -1.02 24.35
C GLU A 45 4.44 -2.17 23.42
N TRP A 46 3.50 -2.58 22.56
CA TRP A 46 3.76 -3.57 21.51
C TRP A 46 4.77 -3.08 20.48
N LYS A 47 4.65 -1.83 20.01
CA LYS A 47 5.62 -1.25 19.07
C LYS A 47 7.03 -1.25 19.65
N GLN A 48 7.19 -0.86 20.91
CA GLN A 48 8.50 -0.88 21.59
C GLN A 48 9.06 -2.31 21.74
N ALA A 49 8.22 -3.28 22.12
CA ALA A 49 8.63 -4.68 22.24
C ALA A 49 9.00 -5.30 20.88
N ALA A 50 8.26 -4.98 19.82
CA ALA A 50 8.56 -5.42 18.47
C ALA A 50 9.92 -4.87 17.99
N THR A 51 10.19 -3.59 18.18
CA THR A 51 11.49 -2.97 17.85
C THR A 51 12.63 -3.60 18.63
N LYS A 52 12.46 -3.85 19.94
CA LYS A 52 13.50 -4.46 20.79
C LYS A 52 13.84 -5.90 20.39
N ASN A 53 12.86 -6.65 19.87
CA ASN A 53 13.02 -8.03 19.45
C ASN A 53 13.31 -8.19 17.94
N GLY A 54 13.45 -7.10 17.20
CA GLY A 54 13.66 -7.12 15.74
C GLY A 54 12.46 -7.64 14.95
N TRP A 55 11.25 -7.59 15.52
CA TRP A 55 10.02 -7.95 14.83
C TRP A 55 9.52 -6.76 14.01
N ILE A 56 9.14 -7.04 12.77
CA ILE A 56 8.59 -6.04 11.85
C ILE A 56 7.07 -5.97 12.09
N LEU A 57 6.52 -4.77 12.22
CA LEU A 57 5.09 -4.59 12.36
C LEU A 57 4.40 -5.14 11.10
N LYS A 58 3.18 -5.68 11.23
CA LYS A 58 2.43 -6.22 10.07
C LYS A 58 2.26 -5.20 8.95
N GLU A 59 2.19 -3.91 9.30
CA GLU A 59 2.10 -2.74 8.42
C GLU A 59 3.41 -2.49 7.62
N ASP A 60 4.54 -2.87 8.20
CA ASP A 60 5.88 -2.74 7.63
C ASP A 60 6.37 -4.04 6.99
N CYS A 61 5.56 -5.09 7.05
CA CYS A 61 5.89 -6.38 6.47
C CYS A 61 5.89 -6.29 4.94
N PRO A 62 6.98 -6.70 4.25
CA PRO A 62 7.04 -6.72 2.79
C PRO A 62 5.93 -7.53 2.13
N ALA A 63 5.33 -8.48 2.86
CA ALA A 63 4.22 -9.29 2.39
C ALA A 63 2.87 -8.51 2.29
N ASN A 64 2.79 -7.29 2.83
CA ASN A 64 1.64 -6.39 2.69
C ASN A 64 2.05 -5.17 1.85
N PRO A 65 2.04 -5.28 0.51
CA PRO A 65 2.29 -4.13 -0.35
C PRO A 65 1.24 -3.04 -0.11
N VAL A 66 1.66 -1.77 -0.25
CA VAL A 66 0.75 -0.63 -0.20
C VAL A 66 -0.32 -0.82 -1.25
N LYS A 67 -1.59 -0.84 -0.87
CA LYS A 67 -2.69 -0.86 -1.84
C LYS A 67 -2.96 0.56 -2.28
N LEU A 68 -3.16 0.75 -3.58
CA LEU A 68 -3.45 2.03 -4.21
C LEU A 68 -4.84 1.99 -4.83
N HIS A 69 -5.61 3.06 -4.64
CA HIS A 69 -6.92 3.21 -5.26
C HIS A 69 -7.11 4.65 -5.72
N ILE A 70 -7.51 4.86 -6.98
CA ILE A 70 -7.85 6.19 -7.49
C ILE A 70 -9.33 6.46 -7.22
N ILE A 71 -9.62 7.49 -6.41
CA ILE A 71 -10.99 7.87 -6.03
C ILE A 71 -11.55 8.95 -6.98
N GLY A 72 -10.71 9.89 -7.40
CA GLY A 72 -11.10 11.04 -8.24
C GLY A 72 -10.18 11.16 -9.46
N PRO A 73 -10.67 11.65 -10.61
CA PRO A 73 -12.01 12.25 -10.90
C PRO A 73 -13.13 11.24 -11.19
N GLY A 74 -12.91 9.95 -10.97
CA GLY A 74 -13.86 8.88 -11.25
C GLY A 74 -13.73 8.34 -12.69
N ASP A 75 -14.06 7.07 -12.86
CA ASP A 75 -13.99 6.40 -14.16
C ASP A 75 -14.96 7.01 -15.18
N LYS A 76 -14.49 7.15 -16.42
CA LYS A 76 -15.17 7.75 -17.59
C LYS A 76 -15.53 9.23 -17.42
N SER A 77 -14.96 9.90 -16.43
CA SER A 77 -15.14 11.35 -16.25
C SER A 77 -14.53 12.14 -17.41
N SER A 78 -15.08 13.34 -17.64
CA SER A 78 -14.50 14.28 -18.60
C SER A 78 -13.59 15.26 -17.88
N ILE A 79 -12.34 15.34 -18.32
CA ILE A 79 -11.31 16.20 -17.74
C ILE A 79 -10.89 17.25 -18.73
N LYS A 80 -10.78 18.49 -18.25
CA LYS A 80 -10.28 19.60 -19.06
C LYS A 80 -8.76 19.60 -19.15
N PHE A 81 -8.23 19.87 -20.34
CA PHE A 81 -6.81 20.15 -20.51
C PHE A 81 -6.61 21.49 -21.23
N GLU A 82 -5.58 22.22 -20.82
CA GLU A 82 -5.20 23.47 -21.49
C GLU A 82 -4.40 23.17 -22.76
N LYS A 83 -4.82 23.76 -23.88
CA LYS A 83 -4.03 23.77 -25.11
C LYS A 83 -2.93 24.83 -24.99
N GLY A 84 -1.67 24.40 -24.98
CA GLY A 84 -0.54 25.31 -25.14
C GLY A 84 -0.50 25.89 -26.56
N TYR A 85 -0.31 27.21 -26.70
CA TYR A 85 -0.17 27.91 -27.98
C TYR A 85 1.27 28.43 -28.14
N GLY A 86 1.83 28.37 -29.36
CA GLY A 86 3.14 28.95 -29.67
C GLY A 86 4.31 28.29 -28.93
N ALA A 87 5.16 29.10 -28.28
CA ALA A 87 6.32 28.64 -27.51
C ALA A 87 5.94 27.77 -26.29
N ASP A 88 4.70 27.90 -25.79
CA ASP A 88 4.14 27.11 -24.70
C ASP A 88 3.40 25.84 -25.17
N SER A 89 3.48 25.49 -26.46
CA SER A 89 2.87 24.26 -27.02
C SER A 89 3.29 22.96 -26.33
N GLN A 90 4.37 22.98 -25.54
CA GLN A 90 4.85 21.87 -24.73
C GLN A 90 4.23 21.79 -23.34
N ARG A 91 3.59 22.86 -22.84
CA ARG A 91 2.90 22.87 -21.53
C ARG A 91 1.42 22.60 -21.74
N ARG A 92 1.03 21.34 -21.63
CA ARG A 92 -0.36 20.91 -21.64
C ARG A 92 -0.72 20.44 -20.25
N LEU A 93 -1.42 21.30 -19.52
CA LEU A 93 -1.78 21.06 -18.13
C LEU A 93 -3.13 20.34 -18.09
N LEU A 94 -3.14 19.17 -17.46
CA LEU A 94 -4.38 18.49 -17.12
C LEU A 94 -4.90 19.11 -15.82
N LYS A 95 -6.11 19.70 -15.85
CA LYS A 95 -6.77 20.26 -14.66
C LYS A 95 -7.75 19.23 -14.12
N THR A 96 -7.34 18.52 -13.08
CA THR A 96 -8.18 17.50 -12.47
C THR A 96 -7.80 17.25 -11.03
N ASP A 97 -8.81 16.98 -10.22
CA ASP A 97 -8.62 16.44 -8.89
C ASP A 97 -8.37 14.94 -8.99
N LEU A 98 -7.11 14.59 -9.20
CA LEU A 98 -6.71 13.19 -9.15
C LEU A 98 -6.36 12.83 -7.70
N ILE A 99 -7.19 11.98 -7.12
CA ILE A 99 -7.14 11.62 -5.70
C ILE A 99 -6.79 10.15 -5.60
N VAL A 100 -5.69 9.85 -4.90
CA VAL A 100 -5.20 8.50 -4.62
C VAL A 100 -5.36 8.23 -3.13
N GLU A 101 -6.00 7.12 -2.81
CA GLU A 101 -6.01 6.54 -1.47
C GLU A 101 -4.99 5.41 -1.39
N THR A 102 -4.27 5.38 -0.28
CA THR A 102 -3.26 4.39 0.04
C THR A 102 -3.66 3.65 1.31
N SER A 103 -3.33 2.36 1.40
CA SER A 103 -3.66 1.58 2.61
C SER A 103 -2.88 2.01 3.87
N LYS A 104 -1.80 2.77 3.69
CA LYS A 104 -0.96 3.35 4.76
C LYS A 104 -0.35 4.65 4.28
N SER A 105 0.16 5.46 5.20
CA SER A 105 0.82 6.71 4.86
C SER A 105 2.10 6.44 4.08
N VAL A 106 2.31 7.19 3.02
CA VAL A 106 3.46 7.10 2.11
C VAL A 106 3.96 8.49 1.79
N GLU A 107 5.22 8.61 1.38
CA GLU A 107 5.76 9.90 0.97
C GLU A 107 5.21 10.32 -0.40
N SER A 108 4.86 11.60 -0.54
CA SER A 108 4.34 12.14 -1.80
C SER A 108 5.29 11.95 -2.99
N SER A 109 6.60 11.87 -2.75
CA SER A 109 7.63 11.64 -3.78
C SER A 109 7.62 10.23 -4.37
N GLU A 110 7.02 9.27 -3.67
CA GLU A 110 7.00 7.86 -4.03
C GLU A 110 5.78 7.49 -4.90
N ILE A 111 4.84 8.42 -5.08
CA ILE A 111 3.61 8.20 -5.83
C ILE A 111 3.68 8.88 -7.19
N GLY A 112 3.45 8.10 -8.24
CA GLY A 112 3.41 8.56 -9.62
C GLY A 112 2.15 8.09 -10.34
N PHE A 113 2.05 8.50 -11.60
CA PHE A 113 0.97 8.11 -12.50
C PHE A 113 1.53 7.49 -13.78
N ILE A 114 0.99 6.34 -14.16
CA ILE A 114 1.15 5.81 -15.50
C ILE A 114 0.03 6.39 -16.36
N LEU A 115 0.40 6.90 -17.52
CA LEU A 115 -0.49 7.48 -18.50
C LEU A 115 -0.37 6.71 -19.81
N ASN A 116 -1.49 6.28 -20.36
CA ASN A 116 -1.54 5.74 -21.71
C ASN A 116 -2.73 6.32 -22.46
N SER A 117 -2.46 6.89 -23.62
CA SER A 117 -3.48 7.40 -24.52
C SER A 117 -3.60 6.47 -25.71
N LYS A 118 -4.80 6.30 -26.26
CA LYS A 118 -5.05 5.40 -27.39
C LYS A 118 -4.16 5.71 -28.60
N ASN A 119 -3.86 6.98 -28.84
CA ASN A 119 -3.00 7.39 -29.96
C ASN A 119 -1.51 7.47 -29.58
N SER A 120 -1.15 7.18 -28.33
CA SER A 120 0.24 7.22 -27.87
C SER A 120 0.98 5.90 -28.13
N LYS A 121 2.26 5.99 -28.53
CA LYS A 121 3.11 4.82 -28.84
C LYS A 121 3.67 4.10 -27.60
N GLY A 122 3.09 4.30 -26.42
CA GLY A 122 3.59 3.67 -25.19
C GLY A 122 3.01 4.24 -23.91
N TYR A 123 3.61 3.84 -22.80
CA TYR A 123 3.23 4.24 -21.46
C TYR A 123 4.18 5.32 -20.97
N ARG A 124 3.64 6.36 -20.36
CA ARG A 124 4.41 7.45 -19.77
C ARG A 124 4.23 7.44 -18.28
N VAL A 125 5.33 7.58 -17.54
CA VAL A 125 5.28 7.69 -16.09
C VAL A 125 5.59 9.12 -15.71
N VAL A 126 4.71 9.71 -14.88
CA VAL A 126 4.87 11.07 -14.38
C VAL A 126 4.78 11.08 -12.86
N PHE A 127 5.69 11.82 -12.23
CA PHE A 127 5.63 12.09 -10.79
C PHE A 127 5.22 13.54 -10.60
N PRO A 128 4.10 13.82 -9.91
CA PRO A 128 3.68 15.19 -9.63
C PRO A 128 4.71 15.90 -8.77
N THR A 129 4.98 17.18 -9.07
CA THR A 129 5.90 17.99 -8.27
C THR A 129 5.37 18.23 -6.86
N LYS A 130 4.04 18.24 -6.69
CA LYS A 130 3.39 18.45 -5.40
C LYS A 130 2.11 17.61 -5.33
N LEU A 131 2.03 16.77 -4.30
CA LEU A 131 0.79 16.16 -3.85
C LEU A 131 0.36 16.86 -2.56
N LEU A 132 -0.91 17.26 -2.51
CA LEU A 132 -1.56 17.76 -1.31
C LEU A 132 -2.02 16.55 -0.51
N GLY A 133 -1.44 16.35 0.68
CA GLY A 133 -1.93 15.34 1.61
C GLY A 133 -3.10 15.92 2.40
N ASP A 134 -4.32 15.49 2.11
CA ASP A 134 -5.50 15.95 2.82
C ASP A 134 -5.69 15.18 4.15
N ASN A 135 -5.28 13.90 4.20
CA ASN A 135 -5.41 13.02 5.38
C ASN A 135 -4.45 11.83 5.34
N GLY A 136 -3.13 12.01 5.50
CA GLY A 136 -2.10 10.95 5.74
C GLY A 136 -1.94 9.80 4.72
N ASN A 137 -3.04 9.15 4.38
CA ASN A 137 -3.28 8.06 3.45
C ASN A 137 -4.00 8.52 2.16
N THR A 138 -4.33 9.80 2.04
CA THR A 138 -4.95 10.36 0.83
C THR A 138 -4.07 11.44 0.24
N LEU A 139 -3.76 11.30 -1.05
CA LEU A 139 -2.92 12.20 -1.82
C LEU A 139 -3.72 12.76 -2.98
N ARG A 140 -3.67 14.08 -3.16
CA ARG A 140 -4.38 14.81 -4.20
C ARG A 140 -3.42 15.61 -5.06
N THR A 141 -3.55 15.49 -6.37
CA THR A 141 -3.02 16.49 -7.32
C THR A 141 -4.17 17.19 -8.01
N ILE A 142 -4.01 18.50 -8.24
CA ILE A 142 -5.00 19.35 -8.92
C ILE A 142 -4.58 19.60 -10.37
N THR A 143 -3.27 19.55 -10.63
CA THR A 143 -2.72 19.86 -11.94
C THR A 143 -1.40 19.14 -12.16
N PHE A 144 -1.24 18.53 -13.34
CA PHE A 144 0.05 18.01 -13.78
C PHE A 144 0.23 18.13 -15.29
N ASN A 145 1.49 18.13 -15.73
CA ASN A 145 1.85 18.23 -17.15
C ASN A 145 1.66 16.89 -17.85
N LEU A 146 0.97 16.89 -18.98
CA LEU A 146 0.94 15.73 -19.86
C LEU A 146 2.24 15.64 -20.67
N PRO A 147 2.92 14.48 -20.69
CA PRO A 147 4.18 14.29 -21.42
C PRO A 147 3.96 14.04 -22.92
N PHE A 148 2.76 14.30 -23.43
CA PHE A 148 2.38 14.15 -24.83
C PHE A 148 1.28 15.14 -25.18
N ALA A 149 0.98 15.18 -26.47
CA ALA A 149 0.00 16.06 -27.06
C ALA A 149 -1.36 15.35 -27.22
N PRO A 150 -2.30 15.42 -26.25
CA PRO A 150 -3.60 14.82 -26.42
C PRO A 150 -4.43 15.55 -27.48
N GLU A 151 -5.34 14.82 -28.09
CA GLU A 151 -6.40 15.35 -28.94
C GLU A 151 -7.69 15.57 -28.15
N ASP A 152 -8.54 16.47 -28.65
CA ASP A 152 -9.84 16.72 -28.03
C ASP A 152 -10.76 15.49 -28.19
N GLY A 153 -11.38 15.06 -27.10
CA GLY A 153 -12.21 13.86 -27.04
C GLY A 153 -11.43 12.54 -26.90
N GLU A 154 -10.10 12.58 -26.78
CA GLU A 154 -9.27 11.39 -26.61
C GLU A 154 -9.48 10.73 -25.24
N GLU A 155 -9.37 9.41 -25.19
CA GLU A 155 -9.44 8.63 -23.94
C GLU A 155 -8.03 8.40 -23.38
N LEU A 156 -7.85 8.77 -22.11
CA LEU A 156 -6.63 8.60 -21.35
C LEU A 156 -6.85 7.57 -20.24
N GLN A 157 -6.02 6.55 -20.20
CA GLN A 157 -5.96 5.62 -19.08
C GLN A 157 -4.92 6.08 -18.07
N ILE A 158 -5.30 6.10 -16.80
CA ILE A 158 -4.47 6.54 -15.69
C ILE A 158 -4.41 5.43 -14.64
N TRP A 159 -3.20 5.02 -14.28
CA TRP A 159 -2.92 4.18 -13.12
C TRP A 159 -2.11 4.98 -12.11
N SER A 160 -2.29 4.70 -10.82
CA SER A 160 -1.40 5.16 -9.76
C SER A 160 -0.33 4.12 -9.52
N ILE A 161 0.90 4.57 -9.28
CA ILE A 161 2.03 3.71 -8.94
C ILE A 161 2.68 4.16 -7.66
N TYR A 162 3.18 3.18 -6.91
CA TYR A 162 4.01 3.37 -5.74
C TYR A 162 5.37 2.74 -5.99
N VAL A 163 6.42 3.52 -5.77
CA VAL A 163 7.80 3.15 -6.07
C VAL A 163 8.69 3.48 -4.88
N ASP A 164 9.80 2.77 -4.77
CA ASP A 164 10.81 3.02 -3.73
C ASP A 164 11.56 4.35 -3.98
N ASP A 165 12.02 4.55 -5.22
CA ASP A 165 12.69 5.78 -5.64
C ASP A 165 12.26 6.17 -7.05
N LYS A 166 11.67 7.37 -7.18
CA LYS A 166 11.23 7.93 -8.47
C LYS A 166 12.36 8.12 -9.47
N GLU A 167 13.60 8.34 -9.01
CA GLU A 167 14.76 8.56 -9.89
C GLU A 167 15.18 7.28 -10.62
N THR A 168 14.79 6.11 -10.10
CA THR A 168 15.06 4.81 -10.73
C THR A 168 14.06 4.43 -11.82
N ILE A 169 12.97 5.20 -11.96
CA ILE A 169 11.88 4.93 -12.89
C ILE A 169 12.06 5.75 -14.16
N SER A 170 12.02 5.08 -15.32
CA SER A 170 12.04 5.76 -16.61
C SER A 170 10.74 6.54 -16.82
N SER A 171 10.79 7.66 -17.53
CA SER A 171 9.59 8.41 -17.90
C SER A 171 8.78 7.72 -19.01
N THR A 172 9.36 6.72 -19.68
CA THR A 172 8.81 6.11 -20.90
C THR A 172 9.02 4.61 -20.93
N TYR A 173 7.96 3.89 -21.31
CA TYR A 173 7.96 2.44 -21.50
C TYR A 173 7.18 2.07 -22.75
N SER A 174 7.55 0.95 -23.39
CA SER A 174 6.85 0.46 -24.59
C SER A 174 5.62 -0.37 -24.25
N SER A 175 5.55 -0.97 -23.06
CA SER A 175 4.38 -1.74 -22.61
C SER A 175 4.14 -1.63 -21.11
N TYR A 176 2.92 -1.95 -20.68
CA TYR A 176 2.54 -1.99 -19.28
C TYR A 176 3.34 -3.05 -18.50
N GLU A 177 3.62 -4.21 -19.11
CA GLU A 177 4.37 -5.29 -18.46
C GLU A 177 5.79 -4.88 -18.05
N GLN A 178 6.43 -3.96 -18.78
CA GLN A 178 7.75 -3.46 -18.39
C GLN A 178 7.70 -2.67 -17.08
N ILE A 179 6.58 -1.97 -16.84
CA ILE A 179 6.38 -1.19 -15.63
C ILE A 179 6.01 -2.13 -14.48
N SER A 180 5.02 -3.00 -14.69
CA SER A 180 4.50 -3.89 -13.64
C SER A 180 5.49 -4.96 -13.18
N LYS A 181 6.47 -5.32 -14.02
CA LYS A 181 7.56 -6.25 -13.65
C LYS A 181 8.83 -5.54 -13.18
N SER A 182 8.84 -4.22 -13.10
CA SER A 182 9.98 -3.47 -12.58
C SER A 182 10.16 -3.76 -11.09
N LYS A 183 11.38 -4.10 -10.68
CA LYS A 183 11.71 -4.33 -9.26
C LYS A 183 11.56 -3.10 -8.37
N TYR A 184 11.51 -1.91 -8.96
CA TYR A 184 11.36 -0.63 -8.25
C TYR A 184 9.90 -0.23 -8.06
N VAL A 185 8.98 -0.92 -8.75
CA VAL A 185 7.54 -0.68 -8.61
C VAL A 185 7.02 -1.63 -7.53
N LEU A 186 6.56 -1.02 -6.44
CA LEU A 186 6.07 -1.74 -5.27
C LEU A 186 4.57 -2.03 -5.36
N SER A 187 3.81 -1.17 -6.04
CA SER A 187 2.37 -1.35 -6.25
C SER A 187 1.86 -0.53 -7.42
N ILE A 188 0.77 -1.01 -8.04
CA ILE A 188 0.04 -0.32 -9.10
C ILE A 188 -1.46 -0.46 -8.80
N SER A 189 -2.21 0.63 -8.97
CA SER A 189 -3.68 0.61 -8.84
C SER A 189 -4.35 -0.03 -10.07
N GLU A 190 -5.66 -0.28 -9.96
CA GLU A 190 -6.49 -0.43 -11.15
C GLU A 190 -6.52 0.87 -11.97
N PRO A 191 -6.68 0.81 -13.30
CA PRO A 191 -6.82 2.00 -14.13
C PRO A 191 -8.15 2.69 -13.93
N ILE A 192 -8.15 4.00 -14.17
CA ILE A 192 -9.35 4.74 -14.56
C ILE A 192 -9.21 5.20 -16.01
N SER A 193 -10.30 5.18 -16.77
CA SER A 193 -10.38 5.80 -18.08
C SER A 193 -10.99 7.18 -17.95
N VAL A 194 -10.42 8.19 -18.60
CA VAL A 194 -10.95 9.56 -18.56
C VAL A 194 -10.97 10.14 -19.96
N LYS A 195 -11.99 10.93 -20.27
CA LYS A 195 -12.12 11.61 -21.55
C LYS A 195 -11.51 13.01 -21.46
N LEU A 196 -10.56 13.30 -22.32
CA LEU A 196 -9.93 14.61 -22.41
C LEU A 196 -10.81 15.56 -23.21
N VAL A 197 -11.06 16.74 -22.67
CA VAL A 197 -11.83 17.81 -23.30
C VAL A 197 -10.96 19.05 -23.34
N ALA A 198 -10.79 19.65 -24.51
CA ALA A 198 -10.04 20.88 -24.64
C ALA A 198 -10.77 22.02 -23.93
N GLU A 199 -10.04 22.81 -23.14
CA GLU A 199 -10.50 24.10 -22.63
C GLU A 199 -10.28 25.23 -23.65
#